data_AF-M1L4I2-F1
#
_entry.id   AF-M1L4I2-F1
#
_cell.length_a   1.000
_cell.length_b   1.000
_cell.length_c   1.000
_cell.angle_alpha   90.00
_cell.angle_beta   90.00
_cell.angle_gamma   90.00
#
_symmetry.space_group_name_H-M   'P 1'
#
loop_
_entity.id
_entity.type
_entity.pdbx_description
1 polymer ?
#
loop_
_entity_poly.entity_id
_entity_poly.type
_entity_poly.pdbx_seq_one_letter_code
_entity_poly.pdbx_strand_id
1 'polypeptide(L)'
;LVIPYIMNFIIWIGIITIFLGASLALAQKDIKRCLAYSTMSQLGYMMLALGMGSYRAALFHLITHAYSKALLFLGSGSIIHSMEGILGYSPDKSQNMVLMGGLTKRLPITKISFFVGTLSLCGIPPLACFWSKDEILNQSWLYSSIFAIIASSTGGLTAFYMFRVFLLTFEG
;
A
#
# COMPACT_ATOMS: atom_id res chain seq x y z
N LEU A 1 -25.18 -19.56 -16.18
CA LEU A 1 -25.73 -19.31 -14.83
C LEU A 1 -24.66 -19.16 -13.73
N VAL A 2 -23.46 -19.73 -13.83
CA VAL A 2 -22.45 -19.72 -12.74
C VAL A 2 -21.60 -18.44 -12.67
N ILE A 3 -21.39 -17.76 -13.80
CA ILE A 3 -20.53 -16.56 -13.92
C ILE A 3 -20.82 -15.45 -12.88
N PRO A 4 -22.08 -15.01 -12.65
CA PRO A 4 -22.35 -13.95 -11.68
C PRO A 4 -22.08 -14.35 -10.23
N TYR A 5 -22.24 -15.64 -9.87
CA TYR A 5 -21.92 -16.13 -8.53
C TYR A 5 -20.42 -16.09 -8.25
N ILE A 6 -19.60 -16.48 -9.23
CA ILE A 6 -18.13 -16.45 -9.12
C ILE A 6 -17.65 -14.99 -8.99
N MET A 7 -18.19 -14.08 -9.79
CA MET A 7 -17.85 -12.65 -9.71
C MET A 7 -18.17 -12.05 -8.34
N ASN A 8 -19.35 -12.34 -7.78
CA ASN A 8 -19.71 -11.90 -6.43
C ASN A 8 -18.77 -12.50 -5.36
N PHE A 9 -18.39 -13.76 -5.48
CA PHE A 9 -17.44 -14.39 -4.57
C PHE A 9 -16.06 -13.70 -4.61
N ILE A 10 -15.58 -13.35 -5.81
CA ILE A 10 -14.35 -12.57 -6.01
C ILE A 10 -14.44 -11.21 -5.31
N ILE A 11 -15.56 -10.50 -5.43
CA ILE A 11 -15.77 -9.21 -4.76
C ILE A 11 -15.66 -9.37 -3.23
N TRP A 12 -16.33 -10.37 -2.66
CA TRP A 12 -16.29 -10.62 -1.21
C TRP A 12 -14.88 -10.89 -0.70
N ILE A 13 -14.11 -11.70 -1.42
CA ILE A 13 -12.68 -11.92 -1.10
C ILE A 13 -11.90 -10.60 -1.20
N GLY A 14 -12.14 -9.82 -2.25
CA GLY A 14 -11.53 -8.50 -2.43
C GLY A 14 -11.78 -7.59 -1.22
N ILE A 15 -13.02 -7.45 -0.77
CA ILE A 15 -13.38 -6.57 0.36
C ILE A 15 -12.70 -7.01 1.66
N ILE A 16 -12.77 -8.30 1.97
CA ILE A 16 -12.17 -8.87 3.18
C ILE A 16 -10.65 -8.62 3.17
N THR A 17 -10.00 -8.85 2.03
CA THR A 17 -8.54 -8.66 1.89
C THR A 17 -8.11 -7.20 1.96
N ILE A 18 -8.87 -6.25 1.38
CA ILE A 18 -8.59 -4.81 1.50
C ILE A 18 -8.61 -4.42 2.99
N PHE A 19 -9.67 -4.78 3.70
CA PHE A 19 -9.88 -4.36 5.09
C PHE A 19 -8.88 -5.00 6.06
N LEU A 20 -8.65 -6.32 5.95
CA LEU A 20 -7.67 -7.02 6.77
C LEU A 20 -6.24 -6.55 6.51
N GLY A 21 -5.88 -6.35 5.24
CA GLY A 21 -4.55 -5.85 4.89
C GLY A 21 -4.29 -4.45 5.46
N ALA A 22 -5.26 -3.53 5.34
CA ALA A 22 -5.12 -2.17 5.85
C ALA A 22 -5.04 -2.12 7.38
N SER A 23 -5.91 -2.87 8.09
CA SER A 23 -5.92 -2.91 9.55
C SER A 23 -4.65 -3.53 10.14
N LEU A 24 -4.15 -4.62 9.55
CA LEU A 24 -2.91 -5.25 10.00
C LEU A 24 -1.69 -4.36 9.73
N ALA A 25 -1.65 -3.63 8.60
CA ALA A 25 -0.57 -2.71 8.28
C ALA A 25 -0.42 -1.59 9.34
N LEU A 26 -1.54 -1.09 9.87
CA LEU A 26 -1.56 -0.04 10.91
C LEU A 26 -0.88 -0.46 12.21
N ALA A 27 -0.94 -1.74 12.57
CA ALA A 27 -0.37 -2.23 13.83
C ALA A 27 1.09 -2.65 13.71
N GLN A 28 1.63 -2.76 12.49
CA GLN A 28 3.00 -3.24 12.30
C GLN A 28 4.05 -2.25 12.81
N LYS A 29 5.10 -2.81 13.40
CA LYS A 29 6.34 -2.10 13.77
C LYS A 29 7.47 -2.38 12.79
N ASP A 30 7.44 -3.52 12.10
CA ASP A 30 8.42 -3.88 11.08
C ASP A 30 8.10 -3.20 9.74
N ILE A 31 9.08 -2.50 9.17
CA ILE A 31 8.93 -1.77 7.90
C ILE A 31 8.53 -2.70 6.75
N LYS A 32 9.21 -3.84 6.60
CA LYS A 32 8.94 -4.81 5.51
C LYS A 32 7.58 -5.48 5.67
N ARG A 33 7.17 -5.82 6.91
CA ARG A 33 5.85 -6.41 7.16
C ARG A 33 4.73 -5.40 6.89
N CYS A 34 4.91 -4.14 7.28
CA CYS A 34 3.95 -3.08 6.95
C CYS A 34 3.79 -2.91 5.42
N LEU A 35 4.90 -2.95 4.67
CA LEU A 35 4.87 -2.91 3.21
C LEU A 35 4.21 -4.13 2.57
N ALA A 36 4.31 -5.31 3.20
CA ALA A 36 3.65 -6.53 2.75
C ALA A 36 2.13 -6.55 3.04
N TYR A 37 1.70 -6.11 4.22
CA TYR A 37 0.25 -6.00 4.48
C TYR A 37 -0.42 -4.95 3.58
N SER A 38 0.32 -3.90 3.24
CA SER A 38 -0.18 -2.93 2.27
C SER A 38 -0.24 -3.49 0.84
N THR A 39 0.64 -4.41 0.41
CA THR A 39 0.42 -5.12 -0.88
C THR A 39 -0.81 -5.99 -0.84
N MET A 40 -1.08 -6.70 0.27
CA MET A 40 -2.32 -7.47 0.43
C MET A 40 -3.55 -6.58 0.26
N SER A 41 -3.55 -5.39 0.88
CA SER A 41 -4.68 -4.46 0.74
C SER A 41 -4.88 -3.96 -0.70
N GLN A 42 -3.79 -3.63 -1.41
CA GLN A 42 -3.85 -3.14 -2.79
C GLN A 42 -4.24 -4.25 -3.80
N LEU A 43 -3.78 -5.48 -3.57
CA LEU A 43 -4.26 -6.64 -4.34
C LEU A 43 -5.75 -6.88 -4.11
N GLY A 44 -6.25 -6.61 -2.91
CA GLY A 44 -7.68 -6.60 -2.63
C GLY A 44 -8.47 -5.60 -3.49
N TYR A 45 -7.95 -4.38 -3.73
CA TYR A 45 -8.58 -3.41 -4.65
C TYR A 45 -8.63 -3.93 -6.08
N MET A 46 -7.55 -4.56 -6.54
CA MET A 46 -7.51 -5.17 -7.87
C MET A 46 -8.54 -6.31 -7.99
N MET A 47 -8.67 -7.13 -6.94
CA MET A 47 -9.63 -8.23 -6.89
C MET A 47 -11.08 -7.73 -6.87
N LEU A 48 -11.34 -6.66 -6.10
CA LEU A 48 -12.63 -5.96 -6.09
C LEU A 48 -12.98 -5.42 -7.49
N ALA A 49 -12.04 -4.76 -8.16
CA ALA A 49 -12.23 -4.25 -9.53
C ALA A 49 -12.52 -5.37 -10.54
N LEU A 50 -11.78 -6.48 -10.48
CA LEU A 50 -12.02 -7.66 -11.32
C LEU A 50 -13.41 -8.26 -11.05
N GLY A 51 -13.81 -8.36 -9.79
CA GLY A 51 -15.11 -8.88 -9.39
C GLY A 51 -16.28 -8.04 -9.90
N MET A 52 -16.10 -6.72 -10.03
CA MET A 52 -17.09 -5.82 -10.63
C MET A 52 -17.05 -5.82 -12.17
N GLY A 53 -16.17 -6.61 -12.79
CA GLY A 53 -16.00 -6.68 -14.24
C GLY A 53 -15.10 -5.60 -14.85
N SER A 54 -14.49 -4.74 -14.03
CA SER A 54 -13.59 -3.68 -14.48
C SER A 54 -12.14 -4.17 -14.59
N TYR A 55 -11.89 -5.02 -15.58
CA TYR A 55 -10.55 -5.55 -15.89
C TYR A 55 -9.53 -4.46 -16.22
N ARG A 56 -9.96 -3.42 -16.96
CA ARG A 56 -9.06 -2.32 -17.38
C ARG A 56 -8.53 -1.55 -16.17
N ALA A 57 -9.41 -1.22 -15.21
CA ALA A 57 -9.02 -0.54 -13.98
C ALA A 57 -8.10 -1.41 -13.12
N ALA A 58 -8.42 -2.71 -12.99
CA ALA A 58 -7.60 -3.65 -12.24
C ALA A 58 -6.17 -3.77 -12.80
N LEU A 59 -6.01 -3.94 -14.11
CA LEU A 59 -4.68 -4.02 -14.73
C LEU A 59 -3.92 -2.70 -14.67
N PHE A 60 -4.60 -1.58 -14.91
CA PHE A 60 -3.97 -0.27 -14.80
C PHE A 60 -3.45 -0.03 -13.37
N HIS A 61 -4.25 -0.38 -12.36
CA HIS A 61 -3.83 -0.32 -10.97
C HIS A 61 -2.68 -1.28 -10.68
N LEU A 62 -2.71 -2.52 -11.19
CA LEU A 62 -1.64 -3.50 -11.02
C LEU A 62 -0.28 -2.97 -11.48
N ILE A 63 -0.22 -2.37 -12.67
CA ILE A 63 1.03 -1.83 -13.24
C ILE A 63 1.55 -0.67 -12.40
N THR A 64 0.68 0.31 -12.09
CA THR A 64 1.07 1.50 -11.32
C THR A 64 1.48 1.12 -9.88
N HIS A 65 0.78 0.16 -9.29
CA HIS A 65 1.12 -0.42 -7.99
C HIS A 65 2.46 -1.16 -8.00
N ALA A 66 2.77 -1.92 -9.06
CA ALA A 66 4.04 -2.64 -9.16
C ALA A 66 5.24 -1.69 -9.10
N TYR A 67 5.20 -0.57 -9.82
CA TYR A 67 6.27 0.43 -9.79
C TYR A 67 6.39 1.12 -8.42
N SER A 68 5.26 1.57 -7.84
CA SER A 68 5.30 2.22 -6.52
C SER A 68 5.79 1.27 -5.43
N LYS A 69 5.40 -0.01 -5.47
CA LYS A 69 5.90 -1.03 -4.54
C LYS A 69 7.35 -1.39 -4.75
N ALA A 70 7.82 -1.50 -5.99
CA ALA A 70 9.23 -1.72 -6.26
C ALA A 70 10.09 -0.62 -5.62
N LEU A 71 9.69 0.66 -5.79
CA LEU A 71 10.36 1.79 -5.14
C LEU A 71 10.36 1.67 -3.60
N LEU A 72 9.20 1.33 -3.00
CA LEU A 72 9.07 1.22 -1.55
C LEU A 72 9.87 0.05 -0.97
N PHE A 73 9.85 -1.13 -1.60
CA PHE A 73 10.59 -2.30 -1.12
C PHE A 73 12.10 -2.11 -1.27
N LEU A 74 12.57 -1.59 -2.41
CA LEU A 74 13.99 -1.28 -2.60
C LEU A 74 14.46 -0.18 -1.65
N GLY A 75 13.66 0.88 -1.47
CA GLY A 75 13.91 1.92 -0.49
C GLY A 75 13.99 1.35 0.94
N SER A 76 13.07 0.48 1.34
CA SER A 76 13.13 -0.18 2.65
C SER A 76 14.38 -1.05 2.81
N GLY A 77 14.83 -1.74 1.76
CA GLY A 77 16.06 -2.52 1.76
C GLY A 77 17.30 -1.66 2.02
N SER A 78 17.37 -0.50 1.37
CA SER A 78 18.46 0.47 1.62
C SER A 78 18.47 1.01 3.05
N ILE A 79 17.29 1.26 3.64
CA ILE A 79 17.15 1.69 5.04
C ILE A 79 17.65 0.58 5.97
N ILE A 80 17.18 -0.65 5.78
CA ILE A 80 17.54 -1.79 6.63
C ILE A 80 19.05 -2.04 6.57
N HIS A 81 19.65 -2.01 5.38
CA HIS A 81 21.09 -2.16 5.22
C HIS A 81 21.88 -1.07 5.98
N SER A 82 21.41 0.18 5.94
CA SER A 82 22.03 1.26 6.71
C SER A 82 21.89 1.07 8.23
N MET A 83 20.74 0.53 8.68
CA MET A 83 20.47 0.27 10.09
C MET A 83 21.30 -0.90 10.63
N GLU A 84 21.55 -1.93 9.82
CA GLU A 84 22.45 -3.03 10.15
C GLU A 84 23.88 -2.55 10.45
N GLY A 85 24.35 -1.51 9.74
CA GLY A 85 25.65 -0.89 10.02
C GLY A 85 25.74 -0.19 11.39
N ILE A 86 24.61 0.22 11.97
CA ILE A 86 24.55 0.95 13.25
C ILE A 86 24.20 0.01 14.41
N LEU A 87 23.24 -0.89 14.20
CA LEU A 87 22.67 -1.76 15.24
C LEU A 87 23.25 -3.18 15.23
N GLY A 88 24.07 -3.52 14.23
CA GLY A 88 24.49 -4.89 13.94
C GLY A 88 23.39 -5.70 13.24
N TYR A 89 23.77 -6.86 12.70
CA TYR A 89 22.82 -7.75 12.03
C TYR A 89 21.87 -8.41 13.03
N SER A 90 20.65 -7.88 13.09
CA SER A 90 19.52 -8.47 13.78
C SER A 90 18.25 -8.05 13.05
N PRO A 91 17.48 -8.98 12.46
CA PRO A 91 16.31 -8.64 11.66
C PRO A 91 15.25 -7.91 12.51
N ASP A 92 15.05 -8.35 13.76
CA ASP A 92 14.04 -7.76 14.66
C ASP A 92 14.40 -6.33 15.10
N LYS A 93 15.67 -5.94 15.05
CA LYS A 93 16.12 -4.59 15.39
C LYS A 93 16.21 -3.69 14.16
N SER A 94 16.89 -4.16 13.12
CA SER A 94 17.14 -3.40 11.88
C SER A 94 15.89 -3.08 11.08
N GLN A 95 14.80 -3.83 11.25
CA GLN A 95 13.54 -3.62 10.54
C GLN A 95 12.48 -2.89 11.37
N ASN A 96 12.71 -2.73 12.68
CA ASN A 96 11.76 -2.13 13.59
C ASN A 96 11.81 -0.60 13.49
N MET A 97 10.71 -0.01 13.01
CA MET A 97 10.57 1.44 12.81
C MET A 97 10.69 2.25 14.10
N VAL A 98 10.49 1.64 15.28
CA VAL A 98 10.67 2.32 16.58
C VAL A 98 12.14 2.67 16.85
N LEU A 99 13.07 1.90 16.27
CA LEU A 99 14.52 2.13 16.38
C LEU A 99 15.08 2.95 15.22
N MET A 100 14.22 3.38 14.29
CA MET A 100 14.55 4.24 13.17
C MET A 100 14.23 5.71 13.52
N GLY A 101 14.52 6.62 12.61
CA GLY A 101 14.32 8.07 12.80
C GLY A 101 15.56 8.87 12.41
N GLY A 102 15.36 10.13 12.02
CA GLY A 102 16.45 11.05 11.69
C GLY A 102 17.33 10.62 10.51
N LEU A 103 16.83 9.75 9.64
CA LEU A 103 17.58 9.24 8.49
C LEU A 103 17.64 10.23 7.32
N THR A 104 16.92 11.35 7.39
CA THR A 104 16.88 12.38 6.34
C THR A 104 18.26 12.83 5.87
N LYS A 105 19.19 13.09 6.80
CA LYS A 105 20.54 13.58 6.52
C LYS A 105 21.47 12.49 6.00
N ARG A 106 21.25 11.23 6.40
CA ARG A 106 22.12 10.10 6.05
C ARG A 106 21.75 9.49 4.70
N LEU A 107 20.46 9.45 4.38
CA LEU A 107 19.95 8.81 3.17
C LEU A 107 19.00 9.73 2.38
N PRO A 108 19.49 10.85 1.82
CA PRO A 108 18.63 11.84 1.15
C PRO A 108 17.97 11.27 -0.11
N ILE A 109 18.69 10.45 -0.89
CA ILE A 109 18.17 9.85 -2.13
C ILE A 109 17.07 8.83 -1.82
N THR A 110 17.27 7.99 -0.80
CA THR A 110 16.28 6.98 -0.42
C THR A 110 15.06 7.63 0.22
N LYS A 111 15.22 8.74 0.95
CA LYS A 111 14.11 9.57 1.43
C LYS A 111 13.21 10.01 0.28
N ILE A 112 13.79 10.63 -0.75
CA ILE A 112 13.01 11.17 -1.87
C ILE A 112 12.32 10.05 -2.65
N SER A 113 13.04 8.97 -2.99
CA SER A 113 12.45 7.86 -3.75
C SER A 113 11.36 7.14 -2.95
N PHE A 114 11.57 6.91 -1.65
CA PHE A 114 10.58 6.32 -0.77
C PHE A 114 9.36 7.23 -0.61
N PHE A 115 9.56 8.55 -0.48
CA PHE A 115 8.48 9.54 -0.41
C PHE A 115 7.64 9.60 -1.69
N VAL A 116 8.26 9.56 -2.87
CA VAL A 116 7.51 9.48 -4.14
C VAL A 116 6.71 8.17 -4.20
N GLY A 117 7.30 7.07 -3.73
CA GLY A 117 6.60 5.79 -3.59
C GLY A 117 5.40 5.85 -2.64
N THR A 118 5.53 6.52 -1.48
CA THR A 118 4.42 6.67 -0.52
C THR A 118 3.33 7.54 -1.09
N LEU A 119 3.66 8.71 -1.66
CA LEU A 119 2.68 9.60 -2.31
C LEU A 119 1.91 8.89 -3.43
N SER A 120 2.61 8.08 -4.23
CA SER A 120 1.97 7.28 -5.28
C SER A 120 0.97 6.32 -4.65
N LEU A 121 1.38 5.52 -3.66
CA LEU A 121 0.51 4.53 -3.05
C LEU A 121 -0.71 5.13 -2.32
N CYS A 122 -0.54 6.30 -1.72
CA CYS A 122 -1.63 7.10 -1.12
C CYS A 122 -2.66 7.56 -2.16
N GLY A 123 -2.28 7.60 -3.45
CA GLY A 123 -3.14 8.11 -4.52
C GLY A 123 -3.22 9.63 -4.50
N ILE A 124 -2.10 10.33 -4.41
CA ILE A 124 -2.07 11.80 -4.44
C ILE A 124 -1.89 12.28 -5.89
N PRO A 125 -2.72 13.23 -6.40
CA PRO A 125 -2.47 13.88 -7.69
C PRO A 125 -1.10 14.57 -7.66
N PRO A 126 -0.22 14.40 -8.67
CA PRO A 126 -0.45 13.95 -10.06
C PRO A 126 -0.05 12.50 -10.38
N LEU A 127 0.20 11.64 -9.39
CA LEU A 127 0.82 10.33 -9.60
C LEU A 127 -0.13 9.28 -10.19
N ALA A 128 0.41 8.30 -10.93
CA ALA A 128 -0.41 7.35 -11.70
C ALA A 128 -1.35 6.47 -10.84
N CYS A 129 -0.96 6.17 -9.60
CA CYS A 129 -1.80 5.43 -8.66
C CYS A 129 -3.04 6.19 -8.19
N PHE A 130 -3.07 7.53 -8.30
CA PHE A 130 -4.30 8.30 -8.07
C PHE A 130 -5.35 7.93 -9.11
N TRP A 131 -5.02 8.09 -10.39
CA TRP A 131 -5.92 7.81 -11.50
C TRP A 131 -6.42 6.36 -11.51
N SER A 132 -5.55 5.40 -11.21
CA SER A 132 -5.95 4.00 -11.18
C SER A 132 -6.84 3.64 -9.99
N LYS A 133 -6.59 4.22 -8.80
CA LYS A 133 -7.42 3.98 -7.62
C LYS A 133 -8.77 4.71 -7.71
N ASP A 134 -8.79 5.92 -8.27
CA ASP A 134 -10.00 6.70 -8.50
C ASP A 134 -10.97 5.97 -9.45
N GLU A 135 -10.46 5.38 -10.53
CA GLU A 135 -11.27 4.57 -11.44
C GLU A 135 -11.91 3.37 -10.72
N ILE A 136 -11.16 2.64 -9.88
CA ILE A 136 -11.70 1.52 -9.09
C ILE A 136 -12.78 2.00 -8.11
N LEU A 137 -12.56 3.13 -7.46
CA LEU A 137 -13.54 3.71 -6.53
C LEU A 137 -14.80 4.16 -7.27
N ASN A 138 -14.68 4.80 -8.43
CA ASN A 138 -15.82 5.21 -9.23
C ASN A 138 -16.66 4.00 -9.68
N GLN A 139 -16.02 2.93 -10.16
CA GLN A 139 -16.71 1.68 -10.49
C GLN A 139 -17.38 1.05 -9.26
N SER A 140 -16.76 1.15 -8.08
CA SER A 140 -17.37 0.66 -6.85
C SER A 140 -18.63 1.44 -6.45
N TRP A 141 -18.65 2.76 -6.64
CA TRP A 141 -19.85 3.59 -6.41
C TRP A 141 -21.01 3.22 -7.33
N LEU A 142 -20.71 2.90 -8.60
CA LEU A 142 -21.69 2.44 -9.57
C LEU A 142 -22.22 1.04 -9.25
N TYR A 143 -21.40 0.17 -8.67
CA TYR A 143 -21.79 -1.20 -8.32
C TYR A 143 -22.58 -1.27 -7.01
N SER A 144 -22.03 -0.76 -5.91
CA SER A 144 -22.75 -0.64 -4.64
C SER A 144 -22.12 0.40 -3.71
N SER A 145 -22.96 1.24 -3.09
CA SER A 145 -22.49 2.28 -2.17
C SER A 145 -21.75 1.71 -0.96
N ILE A 146 -22.13 0.52 -0.48
CA ILE A 146 -21.48 -0.13 0.67
C ILE A 146 -20.03 -0.48 0.33
N PHE A 147 -19.79 -1.08 -0.84
CA PHE A 147 -18.43 -1.46 -1.25
C PHE A 147 -17.57 -0.21 -1.48
N ALA A 148 -18.16 0.84 -2.04
CA ALA A 148 -17.48 2.11 -2.22
C ALA A 148 -17.08 2.79 -0.91
N ILE A 149 -17.94 2.74 0.13
CA ILE A 149 -17.61 3.27 1.47
C ILE A 149 -16.46 2.48 2.09
N ILE A 150 -16.47 1.15 1.97
CA ILE A 150 -15.37 0.32 2.50
C ILE A 150 -14.08 0.58 1.72
N ALA A 151 -14.13 0.64 0.39
CA ALA A 151 -12.98 0.90 -0.47
C ALA A 151 -12.42 2.32 -0.27
N SER A 152 -13.25 3.33 -0.06
CA SER A 152 -12.79 4.70 0.20
C SER A 152 -12.19 4.87 1.59
N SER A 153 -12.83 4.32 2.64
CA SER A 153 -12.32 4.35 4.01
C SER A 153 -10.96 3.66 4.14
N THR A 154 -10.81 2.50 3.51
CA THR A 154 -9.52 1.79 3.44
C THR A 154 -8.48 2.57 2.65
N GLY A 155 -8.89 3.41 1.68
CA GLY A 155 -8.01 4.33 0.96
C GLY A 155 -7.40 5.36 1.91
N GLY A 156 -8.22 5.94 2.79
CA GLY A 156 -7.76 6.80 3.88
C GLY A 156 -6.81 6.09 4.84
N LEU A 157 -7.10 4.84 5.23
CA LEU A 157 -6.18 4.03 6.05
C LEU A 157 -4.84 3.81 5.33
N THR A 158 -4.85 3.62 4.01
CA THR A 158 -3.63 3.48 3.21
C THR A 158 -2.74 4.70 3.27
N ALA A 159 -3.34 5.89 3.18
CA ALA A 159 -2.59 7.13 3.37
C ALA A 159 -1.99 7.19 4.78
N PHE A 160 -2.80 6.91 5.80
CA PHE A 160 -2.35 6.98 7.19
C PHE A 160 -1.17 6.05 7.49
N TYR A 161 -1.26 4.74 7.18
CA TYR A 161 -0.17 3.83 7.51
C TYR A 161 1.09 4.12 6.68
N MET A 162 0.97 4.56 5.43
CA MET A 162 2.15 4.87 4.61
C MET A 162 2.87 6.12 5.08
N PHE A 163 2.13 7.16 5.46
CA PHE A 163 2.72 8.35 6.07
C PHE A 163 3.32 8.04 7.44
N ARG A 164 2.68 7.20 8.26
CA ARG A 164 3.26 6.72 9.52
C ARG A 164 4.62 6.05 9.30
N VAL A 165 4.73 5.16 8.32
CA VAL A 165 6.00 4.51 7.97
C VAL A 165 7.04 5.54 7.54
N PHE A 166 6.67 6.47 6.65
CA PHE A 166 7.60 7.51 6.18
C PHE A 166 8.11 8.39 7.32
N LEU A 167 7.21 8.88 8.18
CA LEU A 167 7.57 9.77 9.27
C LEU A 167 8.45 9.04 10.30
N LEU A 168 8.06 7.85 10.77
CA LEU A 168 8.86 7.10 11.75
C LEU A 168 10.25 6.69 11.24
N THR A 169 10.43 6.54 9.93
CA THR A 169 11.69 6.09 9.35
C THR A 169 12.65 7.25 9.09
N PHE A 170 12.14 8.35 8.53
CA PHE A 170 12.99 9.46 8.09
C PHE A 170 12.96 10.63 9.06
N GLU A 171 11.80 11.01 9.58
CA GLU A 171 11.62 12.15 10.47
C GLU A 171 11.74 11.69 11.94
N GLY A 172 12.32 12.53 12.80
CA GLY A 172 12.62 12.16 14.20
C GLY A 172 13.99 12.61 14.65
#